data_AF-A0A2C6DK17-F1
#
_entry.id   AF-A0A2C6DK17-F1
#
_cell.length_a   1.000
_cell.length_b   1.000
_cell.length_c   1.000
_cell.angle_alpha   90.00
_cell.angle_beta   90.00
_cell.angle_gamma   90.00
#
_symmetry.space_group_name_H-M   'P 1'
#
loop_
_entity.id
_entity.type
_entity.pdbx_description
1 polymer ?
#
loop_
_entity_poly.entity_id
_entity_poly.type
_entity_poly.pdbx_seq_one_letter_code
_entity_poly.pdbx_strand_id
1 'polypeptide(L)'
;MQINITPFLVVSALLLTACDNNSHLTIVRSLPLPALVTASANTKMTLGEALDKRPACDKTVWSQMDTRDNSSAASTQPATVEYQCTLSATQTQALFSSQWTDWVERHQRRLADSEKLKIAALDKKTSEHPRQTLSTARWVFEELQSSGDLARYKALIKDSPARTLRLDAVNAYFASPEGQAYLSTTQKTKSRVTAAKAALKAVTQVVAASGLATDTHNLDACQAPILFVLAIVLTPEEVALGLSECESTVDQRYQTDIASAERQADVARAMLDKLKQPIGLIDVKEIITWAVPTNGTPQIATHTLVLDIKVGETPRQVTKAMGITDSDLAVVLAGEISGAHQNALISAMSDLVR
;
A
#
# COMPACT_ATOMS: atom_id res chain seq x y z
N MET A 1 -6.25 -0.92 -68.20
CA MET A 1 -5.32 -0.70 -67.08
C MET A 1 -5.63 0.68 -66.51
N GLN A 2 -6.60 0.73 -65.58
CA GLN A 2 -7.00 1.96 -64.90
C GLN A 2 -6.15 2.07 -63.63
N ILE A 3 -5.30 3.09 -63.57
CA ILE A 3 -4.64 3.50 -62.34
C ILE A 3 -5.63 4.40 -61.62
N ASN A 4 -6.19 3.90 -60.52
CA ASN A 4 -6.92 4.67 -59.53
C ASN A 4 -5.99 5.76 -58.99
N ILE A 5 -6.26 7.02 -59.33
CA ILE A 5 -5.68 8.16 -58.64
C ILE A 5 -6.64 8.51 -57.51
N THR A 6 -6.35 8.00 -56.32
CA THR A 6 -6.98 8.42 -55.07
C THR A 6 -6.73 9.92 -54.89
N PRO A 7 -7.78 10.74 -54.64
CA PRO A 7 -7.57 12.14 -54.31
C PRO A 7 -6.97 12.23 -52.90
N PHE A 8 -5.70 12.64 -52.85
CA PHE A 8 -5.04 13.23 -51.69
C PHE A 8 -5.80 14.52 -51.32
N LEU A 9 -6.87 14.38 -50.54
CA LEU A 9 -7.48 15.51 -49.84
C LEU A 9 -6.69 15.72 -48.55
N VAL A 10 -5.80 16.69 -48.63
CA VAL A 10 -5.10 17.33 -47.53
C VAL A 10 -6.13 17.88 -46.54
N VAL A 11 -6.54 17.04 -45.60
CA VAL A 11 -7.05 17.45 -44.30
C VAL A 11 -5.82 17.88 -43.47
N SER A 12 -5.97 18.87 -42.60
CA SER A 12 -4.98 19.31 -41.59
C SER A 12 -4.15 20.54 -41.92
N ALA A 13 -4.79 21.62 -42.40
CA ALA A 13 -4.30 22.96 -42.06
C ALA A 13 -5.00 23.39 -40.75
N LEU A 14 -4.30 23.25 -39.63
CA LEU A 14 -4.65 23.95 -38.39
C LEU A 14 -4.72 25.45 -38.68
N LEU A 15 -5.92 25.99 -38.86
CA LEU A 15 -6.13 27.44 -38.79
C LEU A 15 -6.24 27.84 -37.30
N LEU A 16 -5.10 27.87 -36.63
CA LEU A 16 -4.87 28.71 -35.46
C LEU A 16 -4.64 30.14 -35.99
N THR A 17 -5.71 30.83 -36.38
CA THR A 17 -5.58 32.26 -36.69
C THR A 17 -5.42 33.02 -35.38
N ALA A 18 -4.17 33.22 -34.96
CA ALA A 18 -3.81 34.38 -34.17
C ALA A 18 -4.05 35.62 -35.05
N CYS A 19 -5.27 36.14 -35.04
CA CYS A 19 -5.50 37.49 -35.56
C CYS A 19 -4.90 38.47 -34.55
N ASP A 20 -3.89 39.20 -35.00
CA ASP A 20 -3.22 40.35 -34.38
C ASP A 20 -2.51 40.11 -33.05
N ASN A 21 -1.17 39.96 -33.09
CA ASN A 21 -0.16 40.38 -32.09
C ASN A 21 -0.44 40.18 -30.58
N ASN A 22 -1.41 39.37 -30.20
CA ASN A 22 -1.74 39.04 -28.82
C ASN A 22 -1.20 37.64 -28.51
N SER A 23 -0.40 37.55 -27.44
CA SER A 23 0.10 36.30 -26.85
C SER A 23 -0.98 35.42 -26.23
N HIS A 24 -2.26 35.82 -26.32
CA HIS A 24 -3.42 35.11 -25.79
C HIS A 24 -4.29 34.59 -26.94
N LEU A 25 -4.37 33.27 -27.07
CA LEU A 25 -5.29 32.63 -28.01
C LEU A 25 -6.67 32.57 -27.38
N THR A 26 -7.70 32.99 -28.10
CA THR A 26 -9.07 33.00 -27.58
C THR A 26 -9.81 31.67 -27.84
N ILE A 27 -9.48 30.92 -28.90
CA ILE A 27 -10.10 29.62 -29.22
C ILE A 27 -9.16 28.75 -30.09
N VAL A 28 -8.96 27.47 -29.76
CA VAL A 28 -8.28 26.48 -30.62
C VAL A 28 -9.31 25.55 -31.28
N ARG A 29 -9.61 25.76 -32.56
CA ARG A 29 -10.77 25.13 -33.25
C ARG A 29 -10.48 23.85 -34.06
N SER A 30 -9.26 23.31 -34.10
CA SER A 30 -8.85 22.50 -35.27
C SER A 30 -8.54 21.02 -35.04
N LEU A 31 -8.63 20.48 -33.82
CA LEU A 31 -8.43 19.04 -33.59
C LEU A 31 -9.77 18.28 -33.53
N PRO A 32 -9.97 17.21 -34.32
CA PRO A 32 -11.11 16.32 -34.15
C PRO A 32 -11.04 15.66 -32.77
N LEU A 33 -12.20 15.42 -32.15
CA LEU A 33 -12.27 14.67 -30.90
C LEU A 33 -11.67 13.27 -31.08
N PRO A 34 -10.97 12.72 -30.08
CA PRO A 34 -10.49 11.33 -30.13
C PRO A 34 -11.66 10.37 -30.41
N ALA A 35 -11.41 9.35 -31.26
CA ALA A 35 -12.45 8.45 -31.74
C ALA A 35 -13.24 7.76 -30.61
N LEU A 36 -12.57 7.42 -29.50
CA LEU A 36 -13.19 6.86 -28.29
C LEU A 36 -14.22 7.80 -27.64
N VAL A 37 -14.00 9.11 -27.71
CA VAL A 37 -14.92 10.12 -27.17
C VAL A 37 -16.13 10.29 -28.07
N THR A 38 -15.92 10.28 -29.39
CA THR A 38 -17.00 10.38 -30.39
C THR A 38 -17.88 9.14 -30.50
N ALA A 39 -17.37 7.96 -30.10
CA ALA A 39 -18.16 6.73 -30.06
C ALA A 39 -19.22 6.73 -28.93
N SER A 40 -18.98 7.51 -27.86
CA SER A 40 -19.90 7.68 -26.73
C SER A 40 -20.87 8.85 -26.92
N ALA A 41 -20.52 9.84 -27.75
CA ALA A 41 -21.34 11.02 -28.00
C ALA A 41 -21.26 11.38 -29.49
N ASN A 42 -22.40 11.34 -30.19
CA ASN A 42 -22.54 11.80 -31.58
C ASN A 42 -22.34 13.34 -31.68
N THR A 43 -21.16 13.84 -31.38
CA THR A 43 -20.86 15.28 -31.31
C THR A 43 -19.94 15.70 -32.44
N LYS A 44 -20.41 16.64 -33.27
CA LYS A 44 -19.60 17.35 -34.29
C LYS A 44 -18.65 18.40 -33.69
N MET A 45 -18.37 18.30 -32.39
CA MET A 45 -17.63 19.28 -31.60
C MET A 45 -16.13 19.09 -31.77
N THR A 46 -15.37 20.19 -31.71
CA THR A 46 -13.90 20.16 -31.78
C THR A 46 -13.29 19.90 -30.41
N LEU A 47 -12.06 19.38 -30.32
CA LEU A 47 -11.39 19.10 -29.05
C LEU A 47 -11.30 20.36 -28.16
N GLY A 48 -10.93 21.52 -28.73
CA GLY A 48 -10.84 22.76 -27.98
C GLY A 48 -12.21 23.24 -27.48
N GLU A 49 -13.26 23.10 -28.30
CA GLU A 49 -14.63 23.42 -27.87
C GLU A 49 -15.13 22.48 -26.76
N ALA A 50 -14.76 21.20 -26.80
CA ALA A 50 -15.08 20.26 -25.74
C ALA A 50 -14.35 20.61 -24.43
N LEU A 51 -13.07 20.99 -24.52
CA LEU A 51 -12.27 21.43 -23.37
C LEU A 51 -12.80 22.73 -22.75
N ASP A 52 -13.17 23.72 -23.56
CA ASP A 52 -13.69 25.02 -23.09
C ASP A 52 -15.07 24.92 -22.42
N LYS A 53 -15.86 23.89 -22.76
CA LYS A 53 -17.22 23.70 -22.21
C LYS A 53 -17.26 22.76 -21.01
N ARG A 54 -16.12 22.31 -20.48
CA ARG A 54 -16.10 21.37 -19.35
C ARG A 54 -16.67 22.02 -18.08
N PRO A 55 -17.72 21.44 -17.48
CA PRO A 55 -18.30 21.95 -16.22
C PRO A 55 -17.32 22.05 -15.06
N ALA A 56 -16.26 21.24 -15.06
CA ALA A 56 -15.21 21.29 -14.05
C ALA A 56 -14.33 22.55 -14.09
N CYS A 57 -14.35 23.34 -15.18
CA CYS A 57 -13.51 24.52 -15.36
C CYS A 57 -14.26 25.82 -15.04
N ASP A 58 -13.79 26.59 -14.05
CA ASP A 58 -14.29 27.95 -13.77
C ASP A 58 -13.75 28.95 -14.81
N LYS A 59 -12.55 28.70 -15.33
CA LYS A 59 -11.89 29.55 -16.33
C LYS A 59 -10.98 28.72 -17.23
N THR A 60 -10.98 29.03 -18.52
CA THR A 60 -10.02 28.46 -19.48
C THR A 60 -9.16 29.54 -20.13
N VAL A 61 -7.92 29.19 -20.45
CA VAL A 61 -6.95 30.04 -21.15
C VAL A 61 -6.21 29.18 -22.16
N TRP A 62 -6.00 29.73 -23.36
CA TRP A 62 -5.14 29.14 -24.37
C TRP A 62 -3.94 30.05 -24.63
N SER A 63 -2.76 29.45 -24.76
CA SER A 63 -1.55 30.16 -25.18
C SER A 63 -0.79 29.37 -26.23
N GLN A 64 -0.04 30.07 -27.07
CA GLN A 64 0.89 29.46 -28.02
C GLN A 64 2.25 30.11 -27.83
N MET A 65 3.26 29.27 -27.70
CA MET A 65 4.65 29.70 -27.67
C MET A 65 5.32 29.24 -28.96
N ASP A 66 5.79 30.21 -29.74
CA ASP A 66 6.66 29.97 -30.88
C ASP A 66 8.11 30.04 -30.38
N THR A 67 8.83 28.92 -30.40
CA THR A 67 10.27 28.88 -30.12
C THR A 67 11.06 29.39 -31.33
N ARG A 68 10.92 30.69 -31.63
CA ARG A 68 11.83 31.40 -32.53
C ARG A 68 12.96 31.99 -31.70
N ASP A 69 14.07 31.26 -31.58
CA ASP A 69 15.31 31.90 -31.18
C ASP A 69 15.70 32.92 -32.26
N ASN A 70 15.74 34.19 -31.90
CA ASN A 70 16.15 35.30 -32.79
C ASN A 70 17.66 35.27 -33.15
N SER A 71 18.35 34.17 -32.85
CA SER A 71 19.75 33.97 -33.19
C SER A 71 19.94 32.63 -33.91
N SER A 72 20.07 32.71 -35.22
CA SER A 72 20.65 31.72 -36.14
C SER A 72 19.85 30.44 -36.45
N ALA A 73 19.78 30.17 -37.76
CA ALA A 73 19.52 28.90 -38.43
C ALA A 73 18.35 28.04 -37.91
N ALA A 74 17.19 28.18 -38.58
CA ALA A 74 16.15 27.14 -38.70
C ALA A 74 16.01 26.22 -37.47
N SER A 75 15.59 26.76 -36.33
CA SER A 75 15.10 25.92 -35.24
C SER A 75 13.81 25.24 -35.72
N THR A 76 13.93 23.99 -36.14
CA THR A 76 12.81 23.08 -36.44
C THR A 76 12.12 22.60 -35.16
N GLN A 77 12.02 23.44 -34.13
CA GLN A 77 11.27 23.09 -32.94
C GLN A 77 9.77 23.29 -33.20
N PRO A 78 8.94 22.29 -32.91
CA PRO A 78 7.49 22.38 -33.10
C PRO A 78 6.93 23.52 -32.24
N ALA A 79 5.98 24.28 -32.79
CA ALA A 79 5.23 25.25 -31.99
C ALA A 79 4.52 24.50 -30.86
N THR A 80 4.41 25.12 -29.68
CA THR A 80 3.72 24.52 -28.54
C THR A 80 2.45 25.28 -28.24
N VAL A 81 1.36 24.54 -28.06
CA VAL A 81 0.06 25.08 -27.63
C VAL A 81 -0.20 24.59 -26.22
N GLU A 82 -0.62 25.49 -25.35
CA GLU A 82 -0.97 25.18 -23.97
C GLU A 82 -2.44 25.54 -23.74
N TYR A 83 -3.15 24.61 -23.11
CA TYR A 83 -4.48 24.83 -22.55
C TYR A 83 -4.37 24.78 -21.04
N GLN A 84 -4.93 25.79 -20.39
CA GLN A 84 -5.06 25.83 -18.96
C GLN A 84 -6.54 25.90 -18.59
N CYS A 85 -6.96 25.00 -17.71
CA CYS A 85 -8.25 25.04 -17.03
C CYS A 85 -8.02 25.28 -15.54
N THR A 86 -8.54 26.39 -15.03
CA THR A 86 -8.70 26.58 -13.59
C THR A 86 -9.92 25.79 -13.15
N LEU A 87 -9.71 24.74 -12.37
CA LEU A 87 -10.77 23.86 -11.88
C LEU A 87 -11.67 24.59 -10.88
N SER A 88 -12.89 24.08 -10.73
CA SER A 88 -13.90 24.66 -9.83
C SER A 88 -13.36 24.81 -8.41
N ALA A 89 -13.26 26.05 -7.94
CA ALA A 89 -12.74 26.35 -6.60
C ALA A 89 -13.59 25.67 -5.51
N THR A 90 -14.91 25.67 -5.67
CA THR A 90 -15.83 25.04 -4.72
C THR A 90 -15.61 23.52 -4.63
N GLN A 91 -15.52 22.84 -5.79
CA GLN A 91 -15.36 21.38 -5.81
C GLN A 91 -13.97 20.96 -5.33
N THR A 92 -12.92 21.65 -5.79
CA THR A 92 -11.54 21.34 -5.41
C THR A 92 -11.26 21.65 -3.95
N GLN A 93 -11.81 22.74 -3.39
CA GLN A 93 -11.72 23.04 -1.96
C GLN A 93 -12.43 21.99 -1.11
N ALA A 94 -13.61 21.51 -1.53
CA ALA A 94 -14.32 20.46 -0.80
C ALA A 94 -13.52 19.15 -0.77
N LEU A 95 -12.95 18.75 -1.91
CA LEU A 95 -12.09 17.57 -2.01
C LEU A 95 -10.83 17.72 -1.16
N PHE A 96 -10.16 18.88 -1.24
CA PHE A 96 -8.95 19.17 -0.47
C PHE A 96 -9.22 19.11 1.04
N SER A 97 -10.29 19.76 1.53
CA SER A 97 -10.67 19.74 2.95
C SER A 97 -11.05 18.33 3.43
N SER A 98 -11.76 17.55 2.61
CA SER A 98 -12.09 16.15 2.93
C SER A 98 -10.83 15.31 3.08
N GLN A 99 -9.92 15.38 2.10
CA GLN A 99 -8.67 14.63 2.16
C GLN A 99 -7.78 15.08 3.32
N TRP A 100 -7.77 16.37 3.66
CA TRP A 100 -7.01 16.88 4.80
C TRP A 100 -7.52 16.28 6.11
N THR A 101 -8.84 16.21 6.26
CA THR A 101 -9.50 15.59 7.43
C THR A 101 -9.18 14.10 7.52
N ASP A 102 -9.29 13.36 6.42
CA ASP A 102 -8.97 11.93 6.37
C ASP A 102 -7.51 11.65 6.77
N TRP A 103 -6.59 12.51 6.36
CA TRP A 103 -5.18 12.42 6.73
C TRP A 103 -4.97 12.68 8.22
N VAL A 104 -5.59 13.74 8.77
CA VAL A 104 -5.54 14.05 10.21
C VAL A 104 -6.02 12.84 11.01
N GLU A 105 -7.22 12.32 10.72
CA GLU A 105 -7.77 11.17 11.44
C GLU A 105 -6.88 9.93 11.32
N ARG A 106 -6.37 9.64 10.13
CA ARG A 106 -5.47 8.50 9.90
C ARG A 106 -4.22 8.60 10.76
N HIS A 107 -3.61 9.77 10.83
CA HIS A 107 -2.39 9.97 11.61
C HIS A 107 -2.66 10.03 13.13
N GLN A 108 -3.83 10.53 13.56
CA GLN A 108 -4.27 10.45 14.96
C GLN A 108 -4.46 8.98 15.40
N ARG A 109 -5.14 8.17 14.58
CA ARG A 109 -5.30 6.73 14.83
C ARG A 109 -3.96 6.02 14.90
N ARG A 110 -3.06 6.26 13.92
CA ARG A 110 -1.71 5.68 13.93
C ARG A 110 -0.91 6.06 15.17
N LEU A 111 -1.02 7.30 15.64
CA LEU A 111 -0.36 7.74 16.86
C LEU A 111 -0.88 6.96 18.08
N ALA A 112 -2.21 6.89 18.25
CA ALA A 112 -2.84 6.16 19.34
C ALA A 112 -2.48 4.66 19.31
N ASP A 113 -2.49 4.03 18.13
CA ASP A 113 -2.11 2.63 17.95
C ASP A 113 -0.63 2.40 18.31
N SER A 114 0.27 3.29 17.87
CA SER A 114 1.71 3.20 18.18
C SER A 114 1.98 3.38 19.67
N GLU A 115 1.30 4.32 20.33
CA GLU A 115 1.40 4.52 21.78
C GLU A 115 0.86 3.32 22.55
N LYS A 116 -0.26 2.74 22.11
CA LYS A 116 -0.81 1.51 22.70
C LYS A 116 0.15 0.32 22.55
N LEU A 117 0.78 0.16 21.38
CA LEU A 117 1.80 -0.86 21.15
C LEU A 117 3.02 -0.66 22.05
N LYS A 118 3.48 0.59 22.21
CA LYS A 118 4.57 0.94 23.13
C LYS A 118 4.23 0.55 24.57
N ILE A 119 3.04 0.93 25.05
CA ILE A 119 2.57 0.58 26.40
C ILE A 119 2.52 -0.94 26.57
N ALA A 120 1.93 -1.66 25.61
CA ALA A 120 1.86 -3.13 25.67
C ALA A 120 3.26 -3.79 25.67
N ALA A 121 4.22 -3.24 24.91
CA ALA A 121 5.60 -3.73 24.91
C ALA A 121 6.33 -3.42 26.23
N LEU A 122 6.09 -2.24 26.82
CA LEU A 122 6.59 -1.88 28.14
C LEU A 122 6.01 -2.79 29.23
N ASP A 123 4.69 -3.00 29.23
CA ASP A 123 4.01 -3.87 30.19
C ASP A 123 4.51 -5.32 30.08
N LYS A 124 4.73 -5.83 28.86
CA LYS A 124 5.34 -7.15 28.66
C LYS A 124 6.78 -7.20 29.17
N LYS A 125 7.57 -6.14 28.98
CA LYS A 125 8.96 -6.08 29.46
C LYS A 125 9.05 -6.02 30.98
N THR A 126 8.15 -5.27 31.63
CA THR A 126 8.17 -5.05 33.09
C THR A 126 7.46 -6.16 33.86
N SER A 127 6.47 -6.82 33.26
CA SER A 127 5.87 -8.00 33.86
C SER A 127 6.91 -9.13 33.93
N GLU A 128 6.98 -9.84 35.06
CA GLU A 128 7.81 -11.04 35.21
C GLU A 128 7.38 -12.17 34.24
N HIS A 129 6.23 -11.99 33.59
CA HIS A 129 5.54 -13.01 32.82
C HIS A 129 6.42 -13.66 31.74
N PRO A 130 7.15 -12.96 30.85
CA PRO A 130 7.94 -13.62 29.81
C PRO A 130 9.10 -14.46 30.35
N ARG A 131 9.78 -13.96 31.39
CA ARG A 131 10.85 -14.72 32.07
C ARG A 131 10.27 -15.92 32.80
N GLN A 132 9.12 -15.75 33.44
CA GLN A 132 8.41 -16.84 34.09
C GLN A 132 7.95 -17.89 33.07
N THR A 133 7.38 -17.49 31.93
CA THR A 133 6.97 -18.37 30.83
C THR A 133 8.15 -19.20 30.30
N LEU A 134 9.32 -18.58 30.08
CA LEU A 134 10.52 -19.28 29.64
C LEU A 134 11.05 -20.24 30.71
N SER A 135 11.08 -19.82 31.97
CA SER A 135 11.49 -20.69 33.08
C SER A 135 10.57 -21.90 33.27
N THR A 136 9.25 -21.71 33.16
CA THR A 136 8.26 -22.79 33.19
C THR A 136 8.43 -23.73 31.99
N ALA A 137 8.70 -23.19 30.78
CA ALA A 137 8.93 -24.04 29.61
C ALA A 137 10.20 -24.87 29.73
N ARG A 138 11.26 -24.31 30.34
CA ARG A 138 12.47 -25.06 30.67
C ARG A 138 12.19 -26.18 31.67
N TRP A 139 11.43 -25.90 32.73
CA TRP A 139 11.00 -26.93 33.68
C TRP A 139 10.21 -28.05 32.98
N VAL A 140 9.25 -27.72 32.11
CA VAL A 140 8.49 -28.72 31.34
C VAL A 140 9.42 -29.55 30.45
N PHE A 141 10.37 -28.90 29.77
CA PHE A 141 11.35 -29.58 28.93
C PHE A 141 12.21 -30.56 29.75
N GLU A 142 12.80 -30.11 30.85
CA GLU A 142 13.65 -30.92 31.72
C GLU A 142 12.90 -32.11 32.33
N GLU A 143 11.66 -31.90 32.79
CA GLU A 143 10.80 -32.95 33.34
C GLU A 143 10.50 -34.01 32.27
N LEU A 144 9.99 -33.61 31.10
CA LEU A 144 9.61 -34.55 30.04
C LEU A 144 10.81 -35.21 29.35
N GLN A 145 11.95 -34.52 29.30
CA GLN A 145 13.19 -35.05 28.73
C GLN A 145 13.81 -36.09 29.68
N SER A 146 13.88 -35.80 30.98
CA SER A 146 14.45 -36.72 31.98
C SER A 146 13.63 -37.99 32.17
N SER A 147 12.30 -37.91 32.05
CA SER A 147 11.40 -39.09 32.07
C SER A 147 11.48 -39.92 30.77
N GLY A 148 12.00 -39.33 29.69
CA GLY A 148 12.00 -39.90 28.34
C GLY A 148 10.65 -39.85 27.63
N ASP A 149 9.63 -39.23 28.23
CA ASP A 149 8.29 -39.13 27.63
C ASP A 149 8.28 -38.18 26.44
N LEU A 150 9.11 -37.13 26.44
CA LEU A 150 9.23 -36.22 25.30
C LEU A 150 9.69 -36.96 24.03
N ALA A 151 10.71 -37.81 24.15
CA ALA A 151 11.23 -38.59 23.03
C ALA A 151 10.19 -39.59 22.51
N ARG A 152 9.47 -40.27 23.42
CA ARG A 152 8.39 -41.21 23.06
C ARG A 152 7.22 -40.51 22.38
N TYR A 153 6.83 -39.33 22.88
CA TYR A 153 5.81 -38.48 22.29
C TYR A 153 6.20 -38.02 20.88
N LYS A 154 7.40 -37.46 20.70
CA LYS A 154 7.88 -37.00 19.38
C LYS A 154 7.96 -38.17 18.38
N ALA A 155 8.45 -39.33 18.81
CA ALA A 155 8.51 -40.53 17.98
C ALA A 155 7.13 -41.05 17.58
N LEU A 156 6.15 -40.99 18.50
CA LEU A 156 4.76 -41.38 18.20
C LEU A 156 4.15 -40.48 17.12
N ILE A 157 4.41 -39.18 17.18
CA ILE A 157 3.70 -38.19 16.37
C ILE A 157 4.35 -37.99 15.01
N LYS A 158 5.67 -38.10 14.89
CA LYS A 158 6.46 -37.84 13.68
C LYS A 158 5.85 -38.42 12.40
N ASP A 159 5.44 -39.68 12.47
CA ASP A 159 4.92 -40.42 11.32
C ASP A 159 3.39 -40.56 11.34
N SER A 160 2.73 -39.91 12.29
CA SER A 160 1.28 -40.00 12.45
C SER A 160 0.53 -38.95 11.61
N PRO A 161 -0.75 -39.21 11.28
CA PRO A 161 -1.65 -38.21 10.72
C PRO A 161 -1.84 -36.97 11.62
N ALA A 162 -1.53 -37.08 12.91
CA ALA A 162 -1.67 -36.00 13.88
C ALA A 162 -0.47 -35.04 13.93
N ARG A 163 0.56 -35.20 13.09
CA ARG A 163 1.82 -34.44 13.18
C ARG A 163 1.71 -32.92 13.12
N THR A 164 0.68 -32.41 12.44
CA THR A 164 0.44 -30.97 12.30
C THR A 164 -0.68 -30.47 13.21
N LEU A 165 -1.21 -31.33 14.07
CA LEU A 165 -2.28 -30.99 14.99
C LEU A 165 -1.71 -30.37 16.27
N ARG A 166 -2.54 -29.55 16.92
CA ARG A 166 -2.28 -29.04 18.27
C ARG A 166 -2.33 -30.18 19.30
N LEU A 167 -1.73 -29.98 20.48
CA LEU A 167 -1.61 -31.03 21.50
C LEU A 167 -2.95 -31.64 21.94
N ASP A 168 -3.99 -30.81 22.07
CA ASP A 168 -5.36 -31.24 22.38
C ASP A 168 -5.95 -32.13 21.26
N ALA A 169 -5.77 -31.72 20.00
CA ALA A 169 -6.21 -32.47 18.84
C ALA A 169 -5.38 -33.75 18.61
N VAL A 170 -4.08 -33.74 18.94
CA VAL A 170 -3.23 -34.94 18.98
C VAL A 170 -3.77 -35.92 20.01
N ASN A 171 -4.06 -35.45 21.22
CA ASN A 171 -4.62 -36.30 22.28
C ASN A 171 -5.99 -36.87 21.89
N ALA A 172 -6.85 -36.06 21.26
CA ALA A 172 -8.14 -36.51 20.74
C ALA A 172 -8.00 -37.57 19.63
N TYR A 173 -7.06 -37.38 18.69
CA TYR A 173 -6.78 -38.35 17.64
C TYR A 173 -6.39 -39.72 18.22
N PHE A 174 -5.42 -39.76 19.13
CA PHE A 174 -4.97 -41.04 19.72
C PHE A 174 -5.98 -41.67 20.70
N ALA A 175 -6.99 -40.91 21.12
CA ALA A 175 -8.15 -41.43 21.85
C ALA A 175 -9.24 -42.01 20.93
N SER A 176 -9.26 -41.63 19.64
CA SER A 176 -10.27 -42.06 18.67
C SER A 176 -10.06 -43.50 18.17
N PRO A 177 -11.08 -44.14 17.56
CA PRO A 177 -10.92 -45.44 16.91
C PRO A 177 -9.79 -45.47 15.86
N GLU A 178 -9.66 -44.39 15.09
CA GLU A 178 -8.62 -44.24 14.06
C GLU A 178 -7.21 -44.19 14.67
N GLY A 179 -7.01 -43.40 15.73
CA GLY A 179 -5.73 -43.36 16.43
C GLY A 179 -5.40 -44.66 17.16
N GLN A 180 -6.40 -45.36 17.70
CA GLN A 180 -6.22 -46.69 18.28
C GLN A 180 -5.79 -47.72 17.23
N ALA A 181 -6.40 -47.69 16.05
CA ALA A 181 -6.02 -48.53 14.92
C ALA A 181 -4.62 -48.19 14.40
N TYR A 182 -4.25 -46.91 14.34
CA TYR A 182 -2.90 -46.49 14.00
C TYR A 182 -1.88 -47.05 14.99
N LEU A 183 -2.14 -46.90 16.31
CA LEU A 183 -1.25 -47.41 17.36
C LEU A 183 -1.07 -48.93 17.28
N SER A 184 -2.15 -49.68 17.09
CA SER A 184 -2.07 -51.15 17.00
C SER A 184 -1.32 -51.63 15.75
N THR A 185 -1.35 -50.86 14.67
CA THR A 185 -0.68 -51.20 13.40
C THR A 185 0.79 -50.79 13.40
N THR A 186 1.13 -49.63 13.97
CA THR A 186 2.50 -49.07 13.92
C THR A 186 3.36 -49.48 15.11
N GLN A 187 2.77 -49.80 16.26
CA GLN A 187 3.50 -50.24 17.44
C GLN A 187 3.52 -51.77 17.52
N LYS A 188 4.71 -52.35 17.32
CA LYS A 188 4.94 -53.81 17.21
C LYS A 188 4.48 -54.66 18.39
N THR A 189 4.22 -54.08 19.56
CA THR A 189 3.94 -54.81 20.81
C THR A 189 2.95 -54.06 21.68
N LYS A 190 2.11 -54.78 22.44
CA LYS A 190 1.18 -54.19 23.42
C LYS A 190 1.90 -53.29 24.45
N SER A 191 3.08 -53.68 24.91
CA SER A 191 3.89 -52.86 25.84
C SER A 191 4.28 -51.51 25.25
N ARG A 192 4.68 -51.47 23.97
CA ARG A 192 4.96 -50.21 23.25
C ARG A 192 3.72 -49.35 23.06
N VAL A 193 2.56 -49.94 22.78
CA VAL A 193 1.28 -49.19 22.73
C VAL A 193 0.99 -48.56 24.09
N THR A 194 1.11 -49.31 25.18
CA THR A 194 0.88 -48.79 26.54
C THR A 194 1.88 -47.68 26.89
N ALA A 195 3.17 -47.87 26.58
CA ALA A 195 4.20 -46.86 26.83
C ALA A 195 3.98 -45.57 26.02
N ALA A 196 3.56 -45.68 24.74
CA ALA A 196 3.26 -44.54 23.90
C ALA A 196 2.04 -43.75 24.41
N LYS A 197 0.98 -44.44 24.84
CA LYS A 197 -0.19 -43.80 25.47
C LYS A 197 0.15 -43.14 26.80
N ALA A 198 0.99 -43.78 27.62
CA ALA A 198 1.44 -43.22 28.88
C ALA A 198 2.26 -41.93 28.65
N ALA A 199 3.20 -41.95 27.70
CA ALA A 199 3.99 -40.78 27.34
C ALA A 199 3.11 -39.62 26.81
N LEU A 200 2.17 -39.90 25.91
CA LEU A 200 1.23 -38.88 25.40
C LEU A 200 0.41 -38.26 26.54
N LYS A 201 -0.07 -39.09 27.47
CA LYS A 201 -0.81 -38.61 28.65
C LYS A 201 0.08 -37.76 29.56
N ALA A 202 1.31 -38.19 29.83
CA ALA A 202 2.26 -37.45 30.65
C ALA A 202 2.57 -36.08 30.05
N VAL A 203 2.91 -36.01 28.75
CA VAL A 203 3.14 -34.74 28.04
C VAL A 203 1.92 -33.84 28.12
N THR A 204 0.72 -34.37 27.85
CA THR A 204 -0.52 -33.57 27.91
C THR A 204 -0.77 -33.03 29.32
N GLN A 205 -0.54 -33.83 30.36
CA GLN A 205 -0.75 -33.43 31.75
C GLN A 205 0.26 -32.38 32.21
N VAL A 206 1.55 -32.56 31.92
CA VAL A 206 2.61 -31.61 32.30
C VAL A 206 2.41 -30.28 31.58
N VAL A 207 2.09 -30.31 30.28
CA VAL A 207 1.81 -29.10 29.51
C VAL A 207 0.55 -28.39 30.01
N ALA A 208 -0.54 -29.12 30.29
CA ALA A 208 -1.74 -28.52 30.84
C ALA A 208 -1.49 -27.91 32.24
N ALA A 209 -0.73 -28.58 33.10
CA ALA A 209 -0.37 -28.10 34.43
C ALA A 209 0.53 -26.85 34.38
N SER A 210 1.37 -26.73 33.35
CA SER A 210 2.24 -25.57 33.17
C SER A 210 1.48 -24.27 32.85
N GLY A 211 0.23 -24.37 32.38
CA GLY A 211 -0.57 -23.22 31.94
C GLY A 211 -0.01 -22.50 30.71
N LEU A 212 1.02 -23.05 30.05
CA LEU A 212 1.64 -22.47 28.88
C LEU A 212 0.72 -22.60 27.66
N ALA A 213 0.62 -21.51 26.88
CA ALA A 213 -0.15 -21.51 25.64
C ALA A 213 0.46 -22.48 24.63
N THR A 214 -0.35 -23.44 24.15
CA THR A 214 0.06 -24.45 23.15
C THR A 214 -0.26 -24.02 21.71
N ASP A 215 -0.61 -22.75 21.54
CA ASP A 215 -0.89 -22.10 20.28
C ASP A 215 -0.47 -20.64 20.32
N THR A 216 -0.26 -20.09 19.12
CA THR A 216 -0.03 -18.67 18.93
C THR A 216 -0.44 -18.31 17.52
N HIS A 217 -1.03 -17.13 17.36
CA HIS A 217 -1.26 -16.53 16.04
C HIS A 217 0.01 -15.93 15.43
N ASN A 218 1.07 -15.76 16.24
CA ASN A 218 2.35 -15.22 15.83
C ASN A 218 3.43 -16.31 15.88
N LEU A 219 4.25 -16.43 14.83
CA LEU A 219 5.35 -17.40 14.75
C LEU A 219 6.51 -17.13 15.73
N ASP A 220 6.38 -16.17 16.67
CA ASP A 220 7.40 -15.91 17.66
C ASP A 220 7.36 -16.98 18.75
N ALA A 221 8.20 -17.99 18.56
CA ALA A 221 8.26 -19.13 19.43
C ALA A 221 8.86 -18.81 20.83
N CYS A 222 9.43 -17.61 21.05
CA CYS A 222 9.75 -17.13 22.40
C CYS A 222 8.51 -16.66 23.19
N GLN A 223 7.40 -16.36 22.53
CA GLN A 223 6.13 -16.00 23.19
C GLN A 223 5.30 -17.24 23.55
N ALA A 224 5.50 -18.35 22.84
CA ALA A 224 4.90 -19.65 23.11
C ALA A 224 5.98 -20.75 23.17
N PRO A 225 6.89 -20.70 24.16
CA PRO A 225 8.07 -21.57 24.20
C PRO A 225 7.75 -23.06 24.30
N ILE A 226 6.54 -23.43 24.73
CA ILE A 226 6.12 -24.83 24.73
C ILE A 226 6.02 -25.43 23.32
N LEU A 227 5.80 -24.60 22.28
CA LEU A 227 5.81 -25.06 20.90
C LEU A 227 7.20 -25.53 20.48
N PHE A 228 8.27 -24.91 20.96
CA PHE A 228 9.64 -25.41 20.77
C PHE A 228 9.82 -26.77 21.44
N VAL A 229 9.38 -26.91 22.69
CA VAL A 229 9.51 -28.16 23.45
C VAL A 229 8.84 -29.32 22.72
N LEU A 230 7.60 -29.10 22.25
CA LEU A 230 6.79 -30.12 21.58
C LEU A 230 7.12 -30.33 20.10
N ALA A 231 7.94 -29.46 19.49
CA ALA A 231 8.29 -29.56 18.07
C ALA A 231 9.00 -30.89 17.77
N ILE A 232 8.37 -31.68 16.88
CA ILE A 232 8.82 -33.04 16.55
C ILE A 232 10.14 -33.04 15.77
N VAL A 233 10.41 -31.95 15.05
CA VAL A 233 11.60 -31.79 14.21
C VAL A 233 12.85 -31.40 15.01
N LEU A 234 12.69 -30.93 16.25
CA LEU A 234 13.81 -30.44 17.06
C LEU A 234 14.33 -31.51 18.00
N THR A 235 15.66 -31.64 18.01
CA THR A 235 16.43 -32.41 18.99
C THR A 235 16.39 -31.76 20.37
N PRO A 236 16.67 -32.50 21.46
CA PRO A 236 16.78 -31.94 22.80
C PRO A 236 17.79 -30.79 22.88
N GLU A 237 18.94 -30.91 22.20
CA GLU A 237 19.98 -29.89 22.16
C GLU A 237 19.48 -28.61 21.49
N GLU A 238 18.76 -28.73 20.37
CA GLU A 238 18.15 -27.58 19.67
C GLU A 238 17.07 -26.90 20.51
N VAL A 239 16.26 -27.66 21.26
CA VAL A 239 15.27 -27.09 22.19
C VAL A 239 15.96 -26.32 23.32
N ALA A 240 16.99 -26.90 23.94
CA ALA A 240 17.74 -26.25 25.01
C ALA A 240 18.43 -24.96 24.54
N LEU A 241 19.04 -25.00 23.35
CA LEU A 241 19.65 -23.84 22.71
C LEU A 241 18.60 -22.76 22.43
N GLY A 242 17.48 -23.12 21.79
CA GLY A 242 16.40 -22.18 21.46
C GLY A 242 15.80 -21.49 22.69
N LEU A 243 15.59 -22.22 23.79
CA LEU A 243 15.14 -21.63 25.06
C LEU A 243 16.18 -20.66 25.64
N SER A 244 17.47 -21.00 25.54
CA SER A 244 18.58 -20.14 26.02
C SER A 244 18.73 -18.87 25.17
N GLU A 245 18.54 -18.99 23.85
CA GLU A 245 18.50 -17.85 22.93
C GLU A 245 17.30 -16.93 23.21
N CYS A 246 16.12 -17.50 23.48
CA CYS A 246 14.96 -16.70 23.89
C CYS A 246 15.20 -15.95 25.19
N GLU A 247 15.81 -16.58 26.20
CA GLU A 247 16.15 -15.94 27.48
C GLU A 247 17.16 -14.80 27.31
N SER A 248 18.24 -15.04 26.56
CA SER A 248 19.30 -14.04 26.35
C SER A 248 18.86 -12.86 25.49
N THR A 249 17.87 -13.04 24.60
CA THR A 249 17.41 -12.00 23.68
C THR A 249 16.08 -11.34 24.08
N VAL A 250 15.40 -11.82 25.13
CA VAL A 250 14.06 -11.33 25.51
C VAL A 250 14.05 -9.82 25.76
N ASP A 251 15.03 -9.32 26.51
CA ASP A 251 15.12 -7.90 26.85
C ASP A 251 15.40 -7.04 25.61
N GLN A 252 16.26 -7.53 24.71
CA GLN A 252 16.61 -6.86 23.46
C GLN A 252 15.43 -6.83 22.48
N ARG A 253 14.64 -7.90 22.41
CA ARG A 253 13.42 -7.97 21.59
C ARG A 253 12.41 -6.92 22.04
N TYR A 254 12.11 -6.85 23.33
CA TYR A 254 11.21 -5.82 23.86
C TYR A 254 11.75 -4.41 23.65
N GLN A 255 13.06 -4.18 23.81
CA GLN A 255 13.67 -2.88 23.48
C GLN A 255 13.48 -2.53 22.00
N THR A 256 13.60 -3.51 21.10
CA THR A 256 13.40 -3.31 19.66
C THR A 256 11.95 -2.96 19.34
N ASP A 257 10.99 -3.67 19.95
CA ASP A 257 9.56 -3.39 19.79
C ASP A 257 9.19 -2.01 20.31
N ILE A 258 9.70 -1.62 21.49
CA ILE A 258 9.53 -0.29 22.06
C ILE A 258 10.09 0.77 21.11
N ALA A 259 11.34 0.61 20.65
CA ALA A 259 11.98 1.56 19.74
C ALA A 259 11.30 1.64 18.37
N SER A 260 10.69 0.53 17.91
CA SER A 260 9.88 0.51 16.69
C SER A 260 8.59 1.31 16.87
N ALA A 261 7.86 1.05 17.96
CA ALA A 261 6.64 1.76 18.30
C ALA A 261 6.88 3.27 18.54
N GLU A 262 7.98 3.62 19.21
CA GLU A 262 8.42 5.01 19.39
C GLU A 262 8.68 5.71 18.06
N ARG A 263 9.47 5.09 17.17
CA ARG A 263 9.71 5.64 15.83
C ARG A 263 8.42 5.86 15.05
N GLN A 264 7.47 4.93 15.12
CA GLN A 264 6.17 5.07 14.46
C GLN A 264 5.35 6.21 15.06
N ALA A 265 5.32 6.33 16.40
CA ALA A 265 4.67 7.43 17.09
C ALA A 265 5.29 8.79 16.72
N ASP A 266 6.62 8.88 16.66
CA ASP A 266 7.32 10.12 16.31
C ASP A 266 7.06 10.56 14.87
N VAL A 267 7.04 9.60 13.93
CA VAL A 267 6.62 9.88 12.54
C VAL A 267 5.16 10.36 12.51
N ALA A 268 4.25 9.73 13.26
CA ALA A 268 2.86 10.15 13.31
C ALA A 268 2.70 11.56 13.91
N ARG A 269 3.44 11.89 14.98
CA ARG A 269 3.47 13.23 15.58
C ARG A 269 3.99 14.28 14.61
N ALA A 270 5.13 14.02 13.96
CA ALA A 270 5.69 14.94 12.99
C ALA A 270 4.74 15.22 11.82
N MET A 271 4.04 14.19 11.33
CA MET A 271 3.00 14.35 10.30
C MET A 271 1.79 15.14 10.79
N LEU A 272 1.32 14.88 12.02
CA LEU A 272 0.23 15.65 12.62
C LEU A 272 0.60 17.12 12.83
N ASP A 273 1.83 17.42 13.23
CA ASP A 273 2.28 18.79 13.41
C ASP A 273 2.35 19.54 12.08
N LYS A 274 2.72 18.88 10.99
CA LYS A 274 2.59 19.44 9.63
C LYS A 274 1.12 19.68 9.25
N LEU A 275 0.23 18.73 9.57
CA LEU A 275 -1.21 18.85 9.30
C LEU A 275 -1.92 19.89 10.18
N LYS A 276 -1.31 20.34 11.29
CA LYS A 276 -1.81 21.47 12.09
C LYS A 276 -1.45 22.82 11.48
N GLN A 277 -0.50 22.88 10.54
CA GLN A 277 -0.18 24.14 9.89
C GLN A 277 -1.36 24.62 9.06
N PRO A 278 -1.65 25.94 9.03
CA PRO A 278 -2.68 26.48 8.19
C PRO A 278 -2.25 26.34 6.73
N ILE A 279 -2.75 25.30 6.06
CA ILE A 279 -2.60 25.11 4.62
C ILE A 279 -3.92 25.47 3.95
N GLY A 280 -3.88 26.52 3.13
CA GLY A 280 -4.99 26.93 2.28
C GLY A 280 -4.74 26.52 0.84
N LEU A 281 -5.75 25.96 0.17
CA LEU A 281 -5.74 25.83 -1.28
C LEU A 281 -6.10 27.19 -1.88
N ILE A 282 -5.28 27.69 -2.81
CA ILE A 282 -5.52 28.96 -3.52
C ILE A 282 -6.28 28.67 -4.80
N ASP A 283 -5.70 27.86 -5.67
CA ASP A 283 -6.34 27.39 -6.89
C ASP A 283 -5.76 26.03 -7.34
N VAL A 284 -6.47 25.39 -8.27
CA VAL A 284 -6.00 24.18 -8.96
C VAL A 284 -6.13 24.41 -10.46
N LYS A 285 -5.03 24.17 -11.17
CA LYS A 285 -4.96 24.32 -12.63
C LYS A 285 -4.64 22.97 -13.26
N GLU A 286 -5.42 22.59 -14.24
CA GLU A 286 -5.08 21.52 -15.17
C GLU A 286 -4.45 22.15 -16.41
N ILE A 287 -3.26 21.68 -16.79
CA ILE A 287 -2.50 22.18 -17.93
C ILE A 287 -2.26 21.02 -18.88
N ILE A 288 -2.66 21.20 -20.14
CA ILE A 288 -2.41 20.25 -21.23
C ILE A 288 -1.58 20.98 -22.28
N THR A 289 -0.43 20.42 -22.65
CA THR A 289 0.44 20.97 -23.68
C THR A 289 0.48 20.06 -24.88
N TRP A 290 0.34 20.63 -26.08
CA TRP A 290 0.54 19.96 -27.36
C TRP A 290 1.82 20.44 -28.03
N ALA A 291 2.57 19.50 -28.60
CA ALA A 291 3.60 19.80 -29.58
C ALA A 291 2.97 19.77 -30.99
N VAL A 292 3.17 20.82 -31.77
CA VAL A 292 2.65 20.99 -33.13
C VAL A 292 3.80 20.87 -34.13
N PRO A 293 4.08 19.67 -34.67
CA PRO A 293 5.11 19.48 -35.69
C PRO A 293 4.75 20.18 -36.99
N THR A 294 5.77 20.66 -37.70
CA THR A 294 5.63 21.38 -38.99
C THR A 294 4.89 20.57 -40.05
N ASN A 295 5.00 19.23 -40.03
CA ASN A 295 4.36 18.31 -40.98
C ASN A 295 3.69 17.12 -40.28
N GLY A 296 2.83 17.34 -39.28
CA GLY A 296 2.13 16.26 -38.61
C GLY A 296 0.94 16.69 -37.76
N THR A 297 0.24 15.70 -37.20
CA THR A 297 -0.86 15.95 -36.26
C THR A 297 -0.29 16.41 -34.91
N PRO A 298 -0.87 17.44 -34.26
CA PRO A 298 -0.52 17.79 -32.89
C PRO A 298 -0.59 16.60 -31.96
N GLN A 299 0.42 16.48 -31.09
CA GLN A 299 0.49 15.41 -30.09
C GLN A 299 0.53 16.03 -28.71
N ILE A 300 -0.19 15.42 -27.76
CA ILE A 300 -0.12 15.84 -26.36
C ILE A 300 1.26 15.47 -25.84
N ALA A 301 2.00 16.49 -25.42
CA ALA A 301 3.34 16.37 -24.87
C ALA A 301 3.28 16.18 -23.35
N THR A 302 2.44 16.95 -22.68
CA THR A 302 2.28 16.91 -21.22
C THR A 302 0.85 17.13 -20.81
N HIS A 303 0.50 16.56 -19.65
CA HIS A 303 -0.74 16.80 -18.95
C HIS A 303 -0.41 16.85 -17.46
N THR A 304 -0.70 17.96 -16.79
CA THR A 304 -0.31 18.20 -15.41
C THR A 304 -1.40 18.87 -14.59
N LEU A 305 -1.54 18.46 -13.34
CA LEU A 305 -2.30 19.17 -12.32
C LEU A 305 -1.35 20.00 -11.47
N VAL A 306 -1.63 21.28 -11.35
CA VAL A 306 -0.89 22.25 -10.55
C VAL A 306 -1.78 22.71 -9.41
N LEU A 307 -1.32 22.51 -8.18
CA LEU A 307 -1.98 23.01 -6.98
C LEU A 307 -1.19 24.20 -6.47
N ASP A 308 -1.80 25.37 -6.47
CA ASP A 308 -1.26 26.54 -5.79
C ASP A 308 -1.84 26.58 -4.38
N ILE A 309 -0.95 26.54 -3.39
CA ILE A 309 -1.31 26.51 -1.97
C ILE A 309 -0.59 27.60 -1.20
N LYS A 310 -1.13 27.91 -0.03
CA LYS A 310 -0.53 28.81 0.95
C LYS A 310 -0.21 28.03 2.22
N VAL A 311 1.07 27.94 2.59
CA VAL A 311 1.49 27.36 3.88
C VAL A 311 1.83 28.52 4.82
N GLY A 312 0.92 28.83 5.75
CA GLY A 312 0.98 30.08 6.51
C GLY A 312 0.91 31.29 5.58
N GLU A 313 2.00 32.05 5.48
CA GLU A 313 2.12 33.19 4.58
C GLU A 313 2.90 32.90 3.28
N THR A 314 3.45 31.70 3.13
CA THR A 314 4.33 31.37 2.00
C THR A 314 3.54 30.66 0.89
N PRO A 315 3.52 31.20 -0.34
CA PRO A 315 2.96 30.49 -1.48
C PRO A 315 3.85 29.33 -1.89
N ARG A 316 3.24 28.20 -2.21
CA ARG A 316 3.92 27.00 -2.71
C ARG A 316 3.09 26.40 -3.83
N GLN A 317 3.78 25.86 -4.83
CA GLN A 317 3.18 25.14 -5.93
C GLN A 317 3.55 23.66 -5.85
N VAL A 318 2.57 22.79 -6.11
CA VAL A 318 2.79 21.35 -6.27
C VAL A 318 2.27 20.91 -7.61
N THR A 319 3.14 20.32 -8.42
CA THR A 319 2.81 19.87 -9.77
C THR A 319 2.80 18.35 -9.82
N LYS A 320 1.76 17.77 -10.40
CA LYS A 320 1.61 16.33 -10.62
C LYS A 320 1.35 16.03 -12.09
N ALA A 321 2.14 15.12 -12.64
CA ALA A 321 1.86 14.59 -13.96
C ALA A 321 0.56 13.77 -13.94
N MET A 322 -0.22 13.94 -14.99
CA MET A 322 -1.43 13.17 -15.29
C MET A 322 -1.21 12.37 -16.58
N GLY A 323 -2.08 11.39 -16.80
CA GLY A 323 -1.98 10.53 -17.98
C GLY A 323 -2.28 11.27 -19.28
N ILE A 324 -1.55 10.93 -20.35
CA ILE A 324 -1.66 11.54 -21.69
C ILE A 324 -2.24 10.57 -22.73
N THR A 325 -2.68 9.38 -22.31
CA THR A 325 -3.27 8.40 -23.24
C THR A 325 -4.67 8.83 -23.65
N ASP A 326 -5.17 8.34 -24.79
CA ASP A 326 -6.53 8.62 -25.25
C ASP A 326 -7.60 8.25 -24.21
N SER A 327 -7.38 7.18 -23.44
CA SER A 327 -8.27 6.78 -22.34
C SER A 327 -8.25 7.77 -21.18
N ASP A 328 -7.07 8.28 -20.80
CA ASP A 328 -6.94 9.27 -19.73
C ASP A 328 -7.63 10.59 -20.12
N LEU A 329 -7.44 11.00 -21.38
CA LEU A 329 -8.00 12.23 -21.92
C LEU A 329 -9.51 12.11 -22.17
N ALA A 330 -10.02 10.95 -22.55
CA ALA A 330 -11.46 10.73 -22.68
C ALA A 330 -12.19 10.97 -21.35
N VAL A 331 -11.60 10.54 -20.23
CA VAL A 331 -12.11 10.77 -18.88
C VAL A 331 -12.10 12.26 -18.52
N VAL A 332 -11.07 12.99 -18.95
CA VAL A 332 -10.93 14.44 -18.76
C VAL A 332 -11.93 15.23 -19.61
N LEU A 333 -12.20 14.77 -20.83
CA LEU A 333 -13.15 15.38 -21.78
C LEU A 333 -14.62 15.14 -21.42
N ALA A 334 -14.91 14.11 -20.60
CA ALA A 334 -16.25 13.90 -20.05
C ALA A 334 -16.73 15.07 -19.17
N GLY A 335 -15.81 15.92 -18.71
CA GLY A 335 -16.11 17.26 -18.19
C GLY A 335 -16.31 17.38 -16.68
N GLU A 336 -16.26 16.28 -15.93
CA GLU A 336 -16.34 16.26 -14.46
C GLU A 336 -14.96 16.11 -13.80
N ILE A 337 -14.84 16.51 -12.53
CA ILE A 337 -13.66 16.17 -11.72
C ILE A 337 -13.61 14.66 -11.52
N SER A 338 -12.85 14.00 -12.40
CA SER A 338 -12.73 12.56 -12.46
C SER A 338 -11.86 11.96 -11.33
N GLY A 339 -11.87 10.63 -11.21
CA GLY A 339 -10.97 9.90 -10.31
C GLY A 339 -9.47 10.18 -10.58
N ALA A 340 -9.09 10.53 -11.82
CA ALA A 340 -7.72 10.91 -12.13
C ALA A 340 -7.31 12.22 -11.41
N HIS A 341 -8.20 13.21 -11.38
CA HIS A 341 -7.98 14.46 -10.65
C HIS A 341 -7.90 14.22 -9.15
N GLN A 342 -8.80 13.39 -8.61
CA GLN A 342 -8.79 13.03 -7.18
C GLN A 342 -7.48 12.33 -6.79
N ASN A 343 -7.01 11.37 -7.60
CA ASN A 343 -5.74 10.69 -7.35
C ASN A 343 -4.53 11.64 -7.43
N ALA A 344 -4.52 12.55 -8.40
CA ALA A 344 -3.48 13.58 -8.51
C ALA A 344 -3.50 14.53 -7.30
N LEU A 345 -4.69 14.96 -6.84
CA LEU A 345 -4.86 15.77 -5.64
C LEU A 345 -4.34 15.04 -4.39
N ILE A 346 -4.73 13.77 -4.19
CA ILE A 346 -4.25 12.94 -3.07
C ILE A 346 -2.72 12.80 -3.11
N SER A 347 -2.16 12.57 -4.29
CA SER A 347 -0.71 12.49 -4.49
C SER A 347 -0.03 13.81 -4.15
N ALA A 348 -0.61 14.94 -4.56
CA ALA A 348 -0.08 16.28 -4.27
C ALA A 348 -0.10 16.58 -2.78
N MET A 349 -1.20 16.22 -2.10
CA MET A 349 -1.31 16.34 -0.65
C MET A 349 -0.27 15.48 0.08
N SER A 350 0.07 14.29 -0.45
CA SER A 350 1.16 13.51 0.12
C SER A 350 2.52 14.21 0.05
N ASP A 351 2.79 15.02 -0.97
CA ASP A 351 4.04 15.78 -1.09
C ASP A 351 4.04 17.04 -0.22
N LEU A 352 2.84 17.52 0.15
CA LEU A 352 2.68 18.64 1.07
C LEU A 352 2.96 18.24 2.52
N VAL A 353 2.52 17.05 2.90
CA VAL A 353 2.62 16.55 4.28
C VAL A 353 3.95 15.81 4.51
N ARG A 354 4.65 15.36 3.47
CA ARG A 354 6.00 14.76 3.58
C ARG A 354 7.09 15.76 3.92
#